data_AF-A0A4S4B887-F1
#
_entry.id   AF-A0A4S4B887-F1
#
_cell.length_a   1.000
_cell.length_b   1.000
_cell.length_c   1.000
_cell.angle_alpha   90.00
_cell.angle_beta   90.00
_cell.angle_gamma   90.00
#
_symmetry.space_group_name_H-M   'P 1'
#
loop_
_entity.id
_entity.type
_entity.pdbx_description
1 polymer ?
#
loop_
_entity_poly.entity_id
_entity_poly.type
_entity_poly.pdbx_seq_one_letter_code
_entity_poly.pdbx_strand_id
1 'polypeptide(L)'
;MRRYTASMLPTHRSPIDLQVSDPLGVAGAPQETWGAVQAHLADSARAGGRLILVTDRQGDRLNAAYAALLVQGKEAVIAAPAFGPRYGRPGAEALAELVKWAQERDWPVRETVLNPSDFVRVLAEPDAEEVGRLIAASTPSDPGIYTTLPKLKNLDDDGWDEV
;
A
#
# COMPACT_ATOMS: atom_id res chain seq x y z
N MET A 1 -31.21 8.82 52.85
CA MET A 1 -31.52 7.78 51.85
C MET A 1 -31.12 8.27 50.46
N ARG A 2 -30.43 7.41 49.71
CA ARG A 2 -30.12 7.42 48.27
C ARG A 2 -29.21 8.53 47.69
N ARG A 3 -27.97 8.07 47.42
CA ARG A 3 -27.03 8.54 46.40
C ARG A 3 -27.64 8.35 45.01
N TYR A 4 -27.40 9.27 44.08
CA TYR A 4 -27.13 8.95 42.68
C TYR A 4 -26.00 9.85 42.20
N THR A 5 -24.81 9.24 42.14
CA THR A 5 -23.64 9.69 41.42
C THR A 5 -24.01 9.91 39.95
N ALA A 6 -23.84 11.13 39.45
CA ALA A 6 -23.81 11.38 38.02
C ALA A 6 -22.58 10.65 37.44
N SER A 7 -22.81 9.47 36.85
CA SER A 7 -21.81 8.79 36.03
C SER A 7 -21.47 9.69 34.86
N MET A 8 -20.27 10.28 34.90
CA MET A 8 -19.57 10.71 33.71
C MET A 8 -19.43 9.51 32.78
N LEU A 9 -20.12 9.56 31.64
CA LEU A 9 -19.81 8.72 30.49
C LEU A 9 -18.62 9.37 29.76
N PRO A 10 -17.44 8.73 29.66
CA PRO A 10 -16.49 9.09 28.63
C PRO A 10 -16.92 8.42 27.33
N THR A 11 -17.78 9.06 26.54
CA THR A 11 -18.07 8.65 25.16
C THR A 11 -17.43 9.60 24.17
N HIS A 12 -16.11 9.67 24.19
CA HIS A 12 -15.33 9.79 22.98
C HIS A 12 -14.09 8.91 23.17
N ARG A 13 -14.17 7.65 22.73
CA ARG A 13 -12.97 6.96 22.28
C ARG A 13 -12.39 7.88 21.23
N SER A 14 -11.23 8.49 21.50
CA SER A 14 -10.43 9.07 20.43
C SER A 14 -10.33 7.99 19.33
N PRO A 15 -10.56 8.34 18.05
CA PRO A 15 -10.16 7.44 16.99
C PRO A 15 -8.69 7.09 17.24
N ILE A 16 -8.31 5.86 16.88
CA ILE A 16 -6.93 5.39 16.91
C ILE A 16 -6.06 6.56 16.46
N ASP A 17 -5.16 7.01 17.34
CA ASP A 17 -4.24 8.14 17.13
C ASP A 17 -3.25 7.71 16.04
N LEU A 18 -3.75 7.59 14.82
CA LEU A 18 -3.08 7.20 13.60
C LEU A 18 -2.78 8.49 12.86
N GLN A 19 -1.49 8.76 12.68
CA GLN A 19 -1.01 9.91 11.93
C GLN A 19 -0.79 9.47 10.49
N VAL A 20 -1.55 10.07 9.57
CA VAL A 20 -1.40 9.82 8.14
C VAL A 20 -0.63 10.99 7.54
N SER A 21 0.52 10.68 6.95
CA SER A 21 1.36 11.65 6.25
C SER A 21 0.91 11.85 4.81
N ASP A 22 1.38 12.93 4.17
CA ASP A 22 1.14 13.18 2.75
C ASP A 22 1.56 11.97 1.88
N PRO A 23 0.81 11.68 0.79
CA PRO A 23 1.16 10.61 -0.13
C PRO A 23 2.55 10.80 -0.76
N LEU A 24 3.27 9.68 -0.92
CA LEU A 24 4.59 9.64 -1.55
C LEU A 24 4.49 9.29 -3.03
N GLY A 25 5.34 9.94 -3.83
CA GLY A 25 5.55 9.59 -5.24
C GLY A 25 4.44 10.06 -6.16
N VAL A 26 4.44 9.52 -7.38
CA VAL A 26 3.59 9.98 -8.49
C VAL A 26 2.89 8.78 -9.11
N ALA A 27 1.56 8.88 -9.25
CA ALA A 27 0.74 7.82 -9.81
C ALA A 27 1.24 7.43 -11.22
N GLY A 28 1.42 6.13 -11.44
CA GLY A 28 1.93 5.61 -12.71
C GLY A 28 3.42 5.86 -12.99
N ALA A 29 4.20 6.35 -12.02
CA ALA A 29 5.66 6.50 -12.12
C ALA A 29 6.37 5.56 -11.12
N PRO A 30 6.61 4.29 -11.49
CA PRO A 30 7.04 3.25 -10.54
C PRO A 30 8.38 3.55 -9.87
N GLN A 31 9.40 3.91 -10.65
CA GLN A 31 10.75 4.14 -10.13
C GLN A 31 10.83 5.42 -9.29
N GLU A 32 10.14 6.48 -9.71
CA GLU A 32 10.08 7.73 -8.96
C GLU A 32 9.38 7.53 -7.61
N THR A 33 8.26 6.81 -7.62
CA THR A 33 7.52 6.47 -6.40
C THR A 33 8.35 5.57 -5.48
N TRP A 34 9.05 4.58 -6.03
CA TRP A 34 9.98 3.76 -5.25
C TRP A 34 11.12 4.58 -4.64
N GLY A 35 11.67 5.54 -5.38
CA GLY A 35 12.68 6.47 -4.86
C GLY A 35 12.17 7.31 -3.69
N ALA A 36 10.96 7.85 -3.79
CA ALA A 36 10.32 8.61 -2.71
C ALA A 36 10.10 7.74 -1.46
N VAL A 37 9.67 6.49 -1.64
CA VAL A 37 9.50 5.51 -0.56
C VAL A 37 10.84 5.22 0.12
N GLN A 38 11.91 4.97 -0.65
CA GLN A 38 13.24 4.73 -0.09
C GLN A 38 13.77 5.93 0.71
N ALA A 39 13.55 7.15 0.21
CA ALA A 39 13.95 8.38 0.90
C ALA A 39 13.23 8.53 2.25
N HIS A 40 11.92 8.28 2.29
CA HIS A 40 11.13 8.29 3.52
C HIS A 40 11.61 7.22 4.52
N LEU A 41 11.93 6.02 4.03
CA LEU A 41 12.36 4.90 4.85
C LEU A 41 13.79 5.04 5.38
N ALA A 42 14.66 5.77 4.69
CA ALA A 42 16.02 6.06 5.16
C ALA A 42 16.02 6.86 6.48
N ASP A 43 15.04 7.73 6.66
CA ASP A 43 14.85 8.51 7.90
C ASP A 43 14.40 7.63 9.07
N SER A 44 13.73 6.50 8.77
CA SER A 44 13.01 5.67 9.72
C SER A 44 13.70 4.33 10.05
N ALA A 45 15.01 4.23 9.79
CA ALA A 45 15.79 2.99 9.58
C ALA A 45 15.81 1.93 10.71
N ARG A 46 15.10 2.11 11.83
CA ARG A 46 15.05 1.13 12.94
C ARG A 46 13.66 0.82 13.49
N ALA A 47 12.61 1.45 12.99
CA ALA A 47 11.27 1.14 13.46
C ALA A 47 10.73 -0.13 12.77
N GLY A 48 10.27 -1.09 13.57
CA GLY A 48 9.46 -2.19 13.06
C GLY A 48 8.19 -1.64 12.41
N GLY A 49 7.67 -2.34 11.41
CA GLY A 49 6.53 -1.88 10.65
C GLY A 49 5.86 -3.01 9.91
N ARG A 50 4.97 -2.66 8.98
CA ARG A 50 4.31 -3.59 8.06
C ARG A 50 4.06 -2.91 6.72
N LEU A 51 4.06 -3.72 5.67
CA LEU A 51 3.70 -3.31 4.33
C LEU A 51 2.29 -3.83 4.02
N ILE A 52 1.39 -2.93 3.64
CA ILE A 52 0.06 -3.28 3.15
C ILE A 52 -0.02 -2.86 1.68
N LEU A 53 -0.16 -3.83 0.79
CA LEU A 53 -0.41 -3.59 -0.62
C LEU A 53 -1.90 -3.33 -0.81
N VAL A 54 -2.25 -2.15 -1.36
CA VAL A 54 -3.62 -1.78 -1.68
C VAL A 54 -3.79 -2.01 -3.18
N THR A 55 -4.79 -2.79 -3.60
CA THR A 55 -5.04 -3.08 -5.02
C THR A 55 -6.49 -2.85 -5.43
N ASP A 56 -6.73 -2.57 -6.72
CA ASP A 56 -8.06 -2.41 -7.31
C ASP A 56 -8.70 -3.75 -7.76
N ARG A 57 -7.94 -4.86 -7.73
CA ARG A 57 -8.39 -6.15 -8.27
C ARG A 57 -8.15 -7.32 -7.33
N GLN A 58 -9.19 -8.10 -7.09
CA GLN A 58 -9.04 -9.41 -6.48
C GLN A 58 -8.80 -10.48 -7.55
N GLY A 59 -7.72 -11.25 -7.41
CA GLY A 59 -7.46 -12.44 -8.24
C GLY A 59 -6.84 -12.19 -9.62
N ASP A 60 -6.90 -10.97 -10.17
CA ASP A 60 -6.30 -10.61 -11.46
C ASP A 60 -4.95 -9.86 -11.29
N ARG A 61 -3.95 -10.57 -10.78
CA ARG A 61 -2.64 -9.99 -10.43
C ARG A 61 -1.84 -9.52 -11.64
N LEU A 62 -2.07 -10.10 -12.82
CA LEU A 62 -1.35 -9.76 -14.05
C LEU A 62 -1.73 -8.37 -14.60
N ASN A 63 -2.84 -7.79 -14.15
CA ASN A 63 -3.30 -6.47 -14.56
C ASN A 63 -3.57 -5.53 -13.36
N ALA A 64 -3.17 -5.95 -12.16
CA ALA A 64 -3.44 -5.23 -10.93
C ALA A 64 -2.56 -3.98 -10.81
N ALA A 65 -3.18 -2.88 -10.39
CA ALA A 65 -2.48 -1.73 -9.86
C ALA A 65 -2.26 -1.94 -8.36
N TYR A 66 -1.11 -1.48 -7.86
CA TYR A 66 -0.84 -1.45 -6.43
C TYR A 66 -0.38 -0.06 -6.00
N ALA A 67 -0.99 0.41 -4.92
CA ALA A 67 -0.40 1.38 -4.02
C ALA A 67 0.18 0.66 -2.80
N ALA A 68 1.02 1.35 -2.04
CA ALA A 68 1.63 0.79 -0.84
C ALA A 68 1.28 1.64 0.37
N LEU A 69 0.84 0.99 1.44
CA LEU A 69 0.64 1.60 2.74
C LEU A 69 1.71 1.06 3.69
N LEU A 70 2.60 1.94 4.12
CA LEU A 70 3.65 1.64 5.10
C LEU A 70 3.15 2.08 6.47
N VAL A 71 3.19 1.17 7.45
CA VAL A 71 2.73 1.47 8.81
C VAL A 71 3.85 1.19 9.80
N GLN A 72 4.22 2.19 10.59
CA GLN A 72 5.25 2.12 11.62
C GLN A 72 4.68 2.69 12.93
N GLY A 73 4.39 1.82 13.89
CA GLY A 73 3.74 2.22 15.14
C GLY A 73 2.37 2.88 14.89
N LYS A 74 2.30 4.20 15.08
CA LYS A 74 1.11 5.04 14.88
C LYS A 74 1.16 5.89 13.61
N GLU A 75 2.25 5.80 12.87
CA GLU A 75 2.43 6.54 11.63
C GLU A 75 2.08 5.64 10.46
N ALA A 76 1.38 6.22 9.49
CA ALA A 76 1.01 5.58 8.24
C ALA A 76 1.30 6.53 7.09
N VAL A 77 1.90 6.01 6.03
CA VAL A 77 2.13 6.75 4.80
C VAL A 77 1.70 5.90 3.61
N ILE A 78 1.04 6.54 2.65
CA ILE A 78 0.64 5.92 1.40
C ILE A 78 1.64 6.33 0.32
N ALA A 79 2.11 5.37 -0.46
CA ALA A 79 2.75 5.62 -1.74
C ALA A 79 1.70 5.51 -2.85
N ALA A 80 1.76 6.43 -3.80
CA ALA A 80 0.85 6.53 -4.93
C ALA A 80 0.69 5.21 -5.70
N PRO A 81 -0.44 5.00 -6.40
CA PRO A 81 -0.64 3.82 -7.23
C PRO A 81 0.31 3.85 -8.43
N ALA A 82 1.44 3.16 -8.29
CA ALA A 82 2.52 3.13 -9.27
C ALA A 82 3.18 1.74 -9.37
N PHE A 83 2.75 0.78 -8.55
CA PHE A 83 3.37 -0.54 -8.48
C PHE A 83 2.53 -1.60 -9.19
N GLY A 84 3.20 -2.64 -9.66
CA GLY A 84 2.61 -3.83 -10.25
C GLY A 84 2.51 -3.87 -11.77
N PRO A 85 2.07 -5.00 -12.32
CA PRO A 85 2.16 -5.30 -13.76
C PRO A 85 1.35 -4.37 -14.66
N ARG A 86 0.33 -3.68 -14.13
CA ARG A 86 -0.44 -2.67 -14.87
C ARG A 86 0.45 -1.56 -15.46
N TYR A 87 1.58 -1.27 -14.80
CA TYR A 87 2.54 -0.26 -15.24
C TYR A 87 3.74 -0.88 -16.01
N GLY A 88 3.55 -2.06 -16.60
CA GLY A 88 4.56 -2.78 -17.35
C GLY A 88 5.69 -3.36 -16.48
N ARG A 89 6.80 -3.71 -17.13
CA ARG A 89 7.98 -4.26 -16.45
C ARG A 89 8.50 -3.33 -15.31
N PRO A 90 8.63 -2.00 -15.51
CA PRO A 90 8.93 -1.05 -14.43
C PRO A 90 8.09 -1.20 -13.16
N GLY A 91 6.77 -1.32 -13.32
CA GLY A 91 5.85 -1.47 -12.19
C GLY A 91 6.02 -2.79 -11.45
N ALA A 92 6.18 -3.88 -12.20
CA ALA A 92 6.41 -5.20 -11.62
C ALA A 92 7.75 -5.29 -10.88
N GLU A 93 8.82 -4.71 -11.44
CA GLU A 93 10.13 -4.65 -10.81
C GLU A 93 10.09 -3.81 -9.52
N ALA A 94 9.53 -2.60 -9.57
CA ALA A 94 9.40 -1.75 -8.39
C ALA A 94 8.56 -2.40 -7.28
N LEU A 95 7.49 -3.12 -7.64
CA LEU A 95 6.70 -3.90 -6.67
C LEU A 95 7.55 -5.01 -6.02
N ALA A 96 8.31 -5.75 -6.82
CA ALA A 96 9.16 -6.81 -6.33
C ALA A 96 10.27 -6.26 -5.41
N GLU A 97 10.87 -5.12 -5.74
CA GLU A 97 11.87 -4.44 -4.91
C GLU A 97 11.29 -3.96 -3.58
N LEU A 98 10.12 -3.31 -3.62
CA LEU A 98 9.40 -2.87 -2.41
C LEU A 98 9.10 -4.05 -1.47
N VAL A 99 8.61 -5.15 -2.02
CA VAL A 99 8.28 -6.36 -1.23
C VAL A 99 9.54 -7.01 -0.67
N LYS A 100 10.61 -7.12 -1.46
CA LYS A 100 11.92 -7.62 -0.98
C LYS A 100 12.45 -6.76 0.16
N TRP A 101 12.40 -5.44 0.02
CA TRP A 101 12.84 -4.51 1.06
C TRP A 101 12.12 -4.72 2.39
N ALA A 102 10.81 -5.00 2.34
CA ALA A 102 10.00 -5.31 3.52
C ALA A 102 10.39 -6.67 4.12
N GLN A 103 10.63 -7.69 3.29
CA GLN A 103 11.08 -9.01 3.75
C GLN A 103 12.45 -8.95 4.44
N GLU A 104 13.40 -8.19 3.90
CA GLU A 104 14.74 -8.01 4.48
C GLU A 104 14.71 -7.39 5.90
N ARG A 105 13.58 -6.80 6.29
CA ARG A 105 13.34 -6.17 7.60
C ARG A 105 12.35 -6.94 8.47
N ASP A 106 11.94 -8.13 8.05
CA ASP A 106 10.92 -8.93 8.71
C ASP A 106 9.56 -8.20 8.85
N TRP A 107 9.27 -7.25 7.96
CA TRP A 107 7.97 -6.59 7.95
C TRP A 107 6.92 -7.51 7.33
N PRO A 108 5.80 -7.79 8.04
CA PRO A 108 4.74 -8.60 7.47
C PRO A 108 4.14 -7.88 6.26
N VAL A 109 3.98 -8.63 5.18
CA VAL A 109 3.31 -8.19 3.95
C VAL A 109 1.84 -8.60 4.03
N ARG A 110 0.97 -7.63 3.77
CA ARG A 110 -0.48 -7.80 3.75
C ARG A 110 -1.03 -7.23 2.46
N GLU A 111 -2.24 -7.64 2.11
CA GLU A 111 -2.97 -7.13 0.95
C GLU A 111 -4.36 -6.67 1.40
N THR A 112 -4.85 -5.59 0.82
CA THR A 112 -6.26 -5.19 0.90
C THR A 112 -6.75 -4.81 -0.49
N VAL A 113 -7.99 -5.18 -0.79
CA VAL A 113 -8.62 -4.87 -2.08
C VAL A 113 -9.63 -3.75 -1.87
N LEU A 114 -9.54 -2.73 -2.71
CA LEU A 114 -10.56 -1.70 -2.85
C LEU A 114 -11.28 -1.88 -4.19
N ASN A 115 -12.53 -1.40 -4.25
CA ASN A 115 -13.15 -1.23 -5.56
C ASN A 115 -12.42 -0.10 -6.32
N PRO A 116 -12.45 -0.08 -7.66
CA PRO A 116 -11.70 0.90 -8.46
C PRO A 116 -12.03 2.36 -8.17
N SER A 117 -13.28 2.67 -7.80
CA SER A 117 -13.71 4.04 -7.49
C SER A 117 -13.10 4.54 -6.17
N ASP A 118 -13.11 3.70 -5.14
CA ASP A 118 -12.47 4.01 -3.85
C ASP A 118 -10.95 3.99 -3.96
N PHE A 119 -10.38 3.14 -4.81
CA PHE A 119 -8.94 3.09 -5.04
C PHE A 119 -8.36 4.44 -5.46
N VAL A 120 -8.99 5.14 -6.39
CA VAL A 120 -8.50 6.48 -6.82
C VAL A 120 -8.72 7.52 -5.73
N ARG A 121 -9.91 7.55 -5.11
CA ARG A 121 -10.29 8.58 -4.14
C ARG A 121 -9.47 8.50 -2.85
N VAL A 122 -9.42 7.32 -2.23
CA VAL A 122 -8.76 7.11 -0.93
C VAL A 122 -7.25 7.34 -1.01
N LEU A 123 -6.63 7.02 -2.14
CA LEU A 123 -5.20 7.16 -2.31
C LEU A 123 -4.75 8.58 -2.68
N ALA A 124 -5.65 9.41 -3.23
CA ALA A 124 -5.35 10.80 -3.59
C ALA A 124 -5.31 11.71 -2.34
N GLU A 125 -6.28 11.53 -1.44
CA GLU A 125 -6.42 12.34 -0.23
C GLU A 125 -6.71 11.41 0.97
N PRO A 126 -5.68 10.76 1.54
CA PRO A 126 -5.90 9.74 2.56
C PRO A 126 -6.25 10.34 3.92
N ASP A 127 -7.34 9.86 4.52
CA ASP A 127 -7.73 10.20 5.88
C ASP A 127 -7.44 9.08 6.89
N ALA A 128 -7.25 9.44 8.16
CA ALA A 128 -6.88 8.50 9.22
C ALA A 128 -7.94 7.41 9.49
N GLU A 129 -9.22 7.71 9.31
CA GLU A 129 -10.30 6.74 9.47
C GLU A 129 -10.31 5.73 8.32
N GLU A 130 -10.14 6.20 7.08
CA GLU A 130 -10.00 5.36 5.88
C GLU A 130 -8.78 4.46 5.94
N VAL A 131 -7.62 5.03 6.25
CA VAL A 131 -6.39 4.25 6.42
C VAL A 131 -6.52 3.24 7.56
N GLY A 132 -7.17 3.63 8.66
CA GLY A 132 -7.51 2.71 9.75
C GLY A 132 -8.38 1.54 9.29
N ARG A 133 -9.35 1.78 8.41
CA ARG A 133 -10.16 0.71 7.79
C ARG A 133 -9.35 -0.19 6.87
N LEU A 134 -8.46 0.37 6.02
CA LEU A 134 -7.58 -0.41 5.16
C LEU A 134 -6.68 -1.34 5.97
N ILE A 135 -6.10 -0.81 7.04
CA ILE A 135 -5.31 -1.55 8.01
C ILE A 135 -6.11 -2.72 8.58
N ALA A 136 -7.32 -2.46 9.05
CA ALA A 136 -8.15 -3.47 9.69
C ALA A 136 -8.66 -4.55 8.72
N ALA A 137 -8.95 -4.16 7.47
CA ALA A 137 -9.45 -5.04 6.42
C ALA A 137 -8.35 -5.88 5.75
N SER A 138 -7.09 -5.44 5.83
CA SER A 138 -5.97 -6.13 5.19
C SER A 138 -5.83 -7.58 5.66
N THR A 139 -5.45 -8.48 4.75
CA THR A 139 -5.19 -9.90 5.01
C THR A 139 -3.70 -10.21 4.86
N PRO A 140 -3.13 -11.14 5.64
CA PRO A 140 -1.77 -11.63 5.39
C PRO A 140 -1.62 -12.09 3.93
N SER A 141 -0.51 -11.72 3.30
CA SER A 141 -0.20 -12.14 1.93
C SER A 141 1.17 -12.79 1.88
N ASP A 142 1.30 -13.85 1.09
CA ASP A 142 2.61 -14.44 0.79
C ASP A 142 3.43 -13.47 -0.08
N PRO A 143 4.62 -13.02 0.35
CA PRO A 143 5.45 -12.11 -0.45
C PRO A 143 5.94 -12.72 -1.78
N GLY A 144 6.08 -14.04 -1.85
CA GLY A 144 6.61 -14.76 -3.02
C GLY A 144 5.80 -14.53 -4.31
N ILE A 145 4.51 -14.23 -4.16
CA ILE A 145 3.60 -13.99 -5.29
C ILE A 145 3.85 -12.65 -6.00
N TYR A 146 4.56 -11.71 -5.36
CA TYR A 146 4.89 -10.39 -5.94
C TYR A 146 6.33 -10.31 -6.44
N THR A 147 7.20 -11.17 -5.95
CA THR A 147 8.64 -11.19 -6.31
C THR A 147 8.95 -12.14 -7.46
N THR A 148 8.03 -13.05 -7.76
CA THR A 148 8.05 -13.84 -8.99
C THR A 148 7.56 -12.95 -10.13
N LEU A 149 8.49 -12.33 -10.87
CA LEU A 149 8.13 -11.52 -12.02
C LEU A 149 7.26 -12.36 -12.98
N PRO A 150 6.05 -11.91 -13.33
CA PRO A 150 5.25 -12.62 -14.31
C PRO A 150 6.07 -12.74 -15.59
N LYS A 151 5.94 -13.88 -16.29
CA LYS A 151 6.34 -13.94 -17.70
C LYS A 151 5.42 -12.98 -18.44
N LEU A 152 5.80 -11.70 -18.49
CA LEU A 152 5.13 -10.69 -19.30
C LEU A 152 5.12 -11.26 -20.70
N LYS A 153 3.94 -11.71 -21.13
CA LYS A 153 3.74 -12.30 -22.44
C LYS A 153 4.08 -11.20 -23.44
N ASN A 154 5.20 -11.38 -24.14
CA ASN A 154 5.77 -10.54 -25.19
C ASN A 154 4.98 -9.24 -25.46
N LEU A 155 5.36 -8.14 -24.79
CA LEU A 155 5.03 -6.79 -25.27
C LEU A 155 6.09 -6.27 -26.26
N ASP A 156 7.13 -7.07 -26.52
CA ASP A 156 8.17 -6.80 -27.52
C ASP A 156 7.88 -7.50 -28.87
N ASP A 157 6.71 -8.14 -29.02
CA ASP A 157 6.21 -8.66 -30.31
C ASP A 157 5.40 -7.56 -31.01
N ASP A 158 6.01 -6.37 -31.13
CA ASP A 158 5.62 -5.39 -32.14
C ASP A 158 6.03 -5.98 -33.49
N GLY A 159 5.21 -6.91 -33.96
CA GLY A 159 5.22 -7.42 -35.32
C GLY A 159 4.95 -6.27 -36.28
N TRP A 160 6.01 -5.54 -36.63
CA TRP A 160 6.11 -4.81 -37.89
C TRP A 160 6.81 -5.72 -38.90
N ASP A 161 6.14 -6.81 -39.28
CA ASP A 161 6.39 -7.47 -40.55
C ASP A 161 5.08 -7.42 -41.36
N GLU A 162 5.23 -6.96 -42.62
CA GLU A 162 4.25 -6.74 -43.70
C GLU A 162 3.43 -5.42 -43.61
N VAL A 163 3.60 -4.46 -44.54
CA VAL A 163 3.46 -4.56 -46.01
C VAL A 163 4.31 -3.56 -46.79
#